data_AF-A0A965U0Z2-F1
#
_entry.id   AF-A0A965U0Z2-F1
#
_cell.length_a   1.000
_cell.length_b   1.000
_cell.length_c   1.000
_cell.angle_alpha   90.00
_cell.angle_beta   90.00
_cell.angle_gamma   90.00
#
_symmetry.space_group_name_H-M   'P 1'
#
loop_
_entity.id
_entity.type
_entity.pdbx_description
1 polymer ?
#
loop_
_entity_poly.entity_id
_entity_poly.type
_entity_poly.pdbx_seq_one_letter_code
_entity_poly.pdbx_strand_id
1 'polypeptide(L)'
;MSDPSLASALCGDARTVFDELQQLGLCFNRDGEQYQALRPLGASYPRVVSIGNETGAAALKKLRELLNGQVTELAGTRAVRLLTSGGRVCGALALDQRKKEWLTLPARAVILACGGFCGVYPMSTNKRGSGGDGVAMAYEVGAKLCDMEFIQFEPSGAVWPSSLVGTSMITTLFFEGAVLRNRSGERFMLRYGEDGERVGKDVLARRIAEEIAAGQGTEHGGVYFDATGVGAERLKRDYAMYVERYGRVGIDLSAQPIELAPMPHTSLGGVRIDADGRTTVEGLFACGEVTGGLHGANRIGGSAGLETFVFGRRAGRSAAQYAKNAPEITPKTETIAYGEASIASKLTALRET
;
A
#
# COMPACT_ATOMS: atom_id res chain seq x y z
N MET A 1 0.93 12.17 -16.24
CA MET A 1 -0.20 11.63 -15.44
C MET A 1 -0.01 11.92 -13.96
N SER A 2 1.18 11.71 -13.38
CA SER A 2 1.47 12.23 -12.03
C SER A 2 1.26 13.75 -11.95
N ASP A 3 0.68 14.22 -10.84
CA ASP A 3 0.58 15.65 -10.49
C ASP A 3 1.98 16.18 -10.10
N PRO A 4 2.55 17.14 -10.87
CA PRO A 4 3.89 17.66 -10.61
C PRO A 4 4.05 18.28 -9.22
N SER A 5 2.98 18.85 -8.64
CA SER A 5 3.05 19.46 -7.31
C SER A 5 3.22 18.40 -6.22
N LEU A 6 2.49 17.28 -6.33
CA LEU A 6 2.61 16.14 -5.40
C LEU A 6 3.97 15.46 -5.55
N ALA A 7 4.45 15.26 -6.78
CA ALA A 7 5.77 14.69 -7.05
C ALA A 7 6.89 15.60 -6.50
N SER A 8 6.78 16.92 -6.70
CA SER A 8 7.73 17.89 -6.15
C SER A 8 7.72 17.90 -4.62
N ALA A 9 6.55 17.80 -3.99
CA ALA A 9 6.42 17.69 -2.53
C ALA A 9 7.07 16.41 -1.99
N LEU A 10 6.83 15.27 -2.64
CA LEU A 10 7.44 13.99 -2.29
C LEU A 10 8.98 14.05 -2.34
N CYS A 11 9.52 14.56 -3.44
CA CYS A 11 10.96 14.66 -3.65
C CYS A 11 11.61 15.71 -2.73
N GLY A 12 10.98 16.87 -2.57
CA GLY A 12 11.49 17.97 -1.76
C GLY A 12 11.59 17.64 -0.27
N ASP A 13 10.62 16.89 0.26
CA ASP A 13 10.59 16.52 1.68
C ASP A 13 11.37 15.22 1.97
N ALA A 14 11.85 14.51 0.94
CA ALA A 14 12.42 13.18 1.13
C ALA A 14 13.61 13.17 2.09
N ARG A 15 14.51 14.16 1.96
CA ARG A 15 15.67 14.29 2.85
C ARG A 15 15.25 14.64 4.27
N THR A 16 14.31 15.56 4.42
CA THR A 16 13.80 15.97 5.74
C THR A 16 13.16 14.79 6.48
N VAL A 17 12.31 14.02 5.80
CA VAL A 17 11.70 12.81 6.37
C VAL A 17 12.76 11.79 6.74
N PHE A 18 13.77 11.59 5.89
CA PHE A 18 14.87 10.68 6.19
C PHE A 18 15.59 11.09 7.48
N ASP A 19 16.00 12.36 7.59
CA ASP A 19 16.69 12.88 8.78
C ASP A 19 15.79 12.80 10.03
N GLU A 20 14.50 13.10 9.92
CA GLU A 20 13.51 12.97 11.01
C GLU A 20 13.41 11.50 11.48
N LEU A 21 13.32 10.52 10.57
CA LEU A 21 13.31 9.10 10.94
C LEU A 21 14.58 8.67 11.68
N GLN A 22 15.74 9.19 11.28
CA GLN A 22 16.99 8.92 12.01
C GLN A 22 16.97 9.52 13.42
N GLN A 23 16.43 10.73 13.58
CA GLN A 23 16.26 11.35 14.89
C GLN A 23 15.29 10.57 15.78
N LEU A 24 14.32 9.85 15.19
CA LEU A 24 13.46 8.89 15.92
C LEU A 24 14.18 7.59 16.30
N GLY A 25 15.46 7.43 15.93
CA GLY A 25 16.28 6.27 16.25
C GLY A 25 16.18 5.12 15.25
N LEU A 26 15.74 5.37 14.01
CA LEU A 26 15.78 4.36 12.95
C LEU A 26 17.21 4.21 12.40
N CYS A 27 17.77 3.02 12.55
CA CYS A 27 19.10 2.67 12.08
C CYS A 27 19.02 1.98 10.71
N PHE A 28 19.11 2.77 9.62
CA PHE A 28 19.18 2.22 8.27
C PHE A 28 20.48 1.45 8.03
N ASN A 29 20.41 0.43 7.18
CA ASN A 29 21.54 -0.44 6.85
C ASN A 29 22.71 0.36 6.24
N ARG A 30 23.94 0.04 6.66
CA ARG A 30 25.18 0.68 6.21
C ARG A 30 26.25 -0.34 5.86
N ASP A 31 27.12 0.04 4.94
CA ASP A 31 28.40 -0.60 4.66
C ASP A 31 29.51 0.40 4.99
N GLY A 32 30.15 0.21 6.15
CA GLY A 32 31.01 1.23 6.76
C GLY A 32 30.27 2.56 6.94
N GLU A 33 30.79 3.61 6.30
CA GLU A 33 30.20 4.96 6.37
C GLU A 33 29.04 5.17 5.38
N GLN A 34 28.88 4.31 4.36
CA GLN A 34 27.89 4.49 3.30
C GLN A 34 26.58 3.76 3.62
N TYR A 35 25.45 4.28 3.14
CA TYR A 35 24.18 3.57 3.24
C TYR A 35 24.09 2.45 2.19
N GLN A 36 23.57 1.29 2.60
CA GLN A 36 23.21 0.24 1.67
C GLN A 36 21.94 0.64 0.92
N ALA A 37 22.10 1.14 -0.30
CA ALA A 37 21.01 1.59 -1.15
C ALA A 37 20.69 0.54 -2.23
N LEU A 38 19.41 0.19 -2.36
CA LEU A 38 18.91 -0.66 -3.43
C LEU A 38 18.49 0.19 -4.63
N ARG A 39 18.70 -0.36 -5.83
CA ARG A 39 18.18 0.21 -7.09
C ARG A 39 16.84 -0.46 -7.42
N PRO A 40 15.69 0.22 -7.19
CA PRO A 40 14.39 -0.35 -7.53
C PRO A 40 14.18 -0.39 -9.05
N LEU A 41 13.30 -1.29 -9.50
CA LEU A 41 12.86 -1.32 -10.91
C LEU A 41 12.33 0.07 -11.33
N GLY A 42 12.79 0.53 -12.49
CA GLY A 42 12.43 1.85 -13.06
C GLY A 42 13.28 3.04 -12.56
N ALA A 43 14.30 2.82 -11.73
CA ALA A 43 15.22 3.88 -11.30
C ALA A 43 16.58 3.81 -12.01
N SER A 44 17.18 4.97 -12.29
CA SER A 44 18.55 5.08 -12.83
C SER A 44 19.63 4.97 -11.75
N TYR A 45 19.31 5.25 -10.49
CA TYR A 45 20.25 5.28 -9.37
C TYR A 45 19.74 4.47 -8.16
N PRO A 46 20.65 3.87 -7.35
CA PRO A 46 20.31 3.34 -6.04
C PRO A 46 19.81 4.46 -5.13
N ARG A 47 18.61 4.30 -4.56
CA ARG A 47 17.95 5.37 -3.79
C ARG A 47 17.03 4.86 -2.67
N VAL A 48 16.97 3.55 -2.47
CA VAL A 48 16.10 2.93 -1.47
C VAL A 48 16.97 2.47 -0.31
N VAL A 49 16.87 3.18 0.81
CA VAL A 49 17.49 2.80 2.09
C VAL A 49 16.49 2.05 2.95
N SER A 50 16.95 1.08 3.73
CA SER A 50 16.06 0.18 4.47
C SER A 50 16.70 -0.35 5.76
N ILE A 51 15.86 -0.93 6.63
CA ILE A 51 16.25 -1.73 7.78
C ILE A 51 15.86 -3.18 7.44
N GLY A 52 16.67 -3.84 6.61
CA GLY A 52 16.28 -5.10 5.97
C GLY A 52 14.90 -4.98 5.31
N ASN A 53 13.98 -5.86 5.67
CA ASN A 53 12.58 -5.84 5.20
C ASN A 53 11.61 -5.24 6.25
N GLU A 54 12.14 -4.55 7.27
CA GLU A 54 11.38 -4.16 8.48
C GLU A 54 11.23 -2.66 8.67
N THR A 55 11.68 -1.82 7.73
CA THR A 55 11.66 -0.36 7.85
C THR A 55 10.30 0.18 8.33
N GLY A 56 9.20 -0.29 7.73
CA GLY A 56 7.85 0.13 8.10
C GLY A 56 7.45 -0.32 9.52
N ALA A 57 7.80 -1.55 9.91
CA ALA A 57 7.52 -2.08 11.24
C ALA A 57 8.34 -1.36 12.31
N ALA A 58 9.62 -1.10 12.04
CA ALA A 58 10.51 -0.33 12.91
C ALA A 58 10.00 1.10 13.12
N ALA A 59 9.61 1.79 12.04
CA ALA A 59 9.03 3.13 12.11
C ALA A 59 7.72 3.14 12.91
N LEU A 60 6.80 2.22 12.62
CA LEU A 60 5.52 2.13 13.32
C LEU A 60 5.71 1.85 14.82
N LYS A 61 6.63 0.94 15.17
CA LYS A 61 6.99 0.66 16.56
C LYS A 61 7.47 1.92 17.27
N LYS A 62 8.40 2.67 16.66
CA LYS A 62 8.93 3.92 17.23
C LYS A 62 7.86 4.99 17.39
N LEU A 63 7.01 5.18 16.39
CA LEU A 63 5.90 6.14 16.46
C LEU A 63 4.89 5.76 17.56
N ARG A 64 4.55 4.49 17.70
CA ARG A 64 3.67 4.03 18.80
C ARG A 64 4.28 4.23 20.18
N GLU A 65 5.57 3.94 20.34
CA GLU A 65 6.30 4.19 21.59
C GLU A 65 6.22 5.68 21.97
N LEU A 66 6.44 6.58 21.01
CA LEU A 66 6.41 8.03 21.22
C LEU A 66 5.01 8.56 21.52
N LEU A 67 3.99 8.07 20.81
CA LEU A 67 2.62 8.55 20.95
C LEU A 67 1.87 7.91 22.13
N ASN A 68 2.46 6.91 22.78
CA ASN A 68 1.84 6.25 23.94
C ASN A 68 1.52 7.26 25.04
N GLY A 69 0.24 7.31 25.44
CA GLY A 69 -0.26 8.29 26.41
C GLY A 69 -0.42 9.73 25.88
N GLN A 70 -0.03 10.01 24.64
CA GLN A 70 -0.20 11.32 23.99
C GLN A 70 -1.40 11.37 23.03
N VAL A 71 -1.82 10.21 22.53
CA VAL A 71 -2.98 10.07 21.62
C VAL A 71 -3.97 9.05 22.17
N THR A 72 -5.24 9.25 21.86
CA THR A 72 -6.29 8.25 22.15
C THR A 72 -6.41 7.29 20.98
N GLU A 73 -6.09 6.01 21.19
CA GLU A 73 -6.29 4.94 20.20
C GLU A 73 -7.59 4.17 20.50
N LEU A 74 -8.52 4.19 19.54
CA LEU A 74 -9.79 3.45 19.64
C LEU A 74 -9.66 2.09 18.92
N ALA A 75 -8.87 1.18 19.48
CA ALA A 75 -8.61 -0.13 18.89
C ALA A 75 -9.90 -0.97 18.74
N GLY A 76 -10.08 -1.62 17.58
CA GLY A 76 -11.30 -2.38 17.29
C GLY A 76 -12.52 -1.52 16.93
N THR A 77 -12.30 -0.25 16.60
CA THR A 77 -13.34 0.68 16.13
C THR A 77 -13.21 0.89 14.62
N ARG A 78 -14.32 0.78 13.89
CA ARG A 78 -14.37 1.00 12.43
C ARG A 78 -15.14 2.28 12.13
N ALA A 79 -14.50 3.27 11.53
CA ALA A 79 -15.21 4.41 10.95
C ALA A 79 -16.08 3.93 9.79
N VAL A 80 -17.34 4.36 9.75
CA VAL A 80 -18.31 3.95 8.71
C VAL A 80 -18.79 5.12 7.87
N ARG A 81 -18.71 6.35 8.39
CA ARG A 81 -19.23 7.54 7.72
C ARG A 81 -18.49 8.78 8.21
N LEU A 82 -18.24 9.72 7.30
CA LEU A 82 -17.84 11.08 7.67
C LEU A 82 -19.08 11.93 7.95
N LEU A 83 -19.01 12.74 9.01
CA LEU A 83 -20.09 13.63 9.41
C LEU A 83 -19.86 15.02 8.82
N THR A 84 -20.90 15.63 8.26
CA THR A 84 -20.81 16.95 7.61
C THR A 84 -21.80 17.96 8.18
N SER A 85 -21.43 19.23 8.14
CA SER A 85 -22.30 20.36 8.45
C SER A 85 -21.90 21.55 7.57
N GLY A 86 -22.85 22.08 6.80
CA GLY A 86 -22.57 23.19 5.87
C GLY A 86 -21.52 22.86 4.81
N GLY A 87 -21.45 21.60 4.35
CA GLY A 87 -20.46 21.14 3.35
C GLY A 87 -19.05 20.88 3.91
N ARG A 88 -18.82 21.14 5.20
CA ARG A 88 -17.57 20.85 5.91
C ARG A 88 -17.66 19.51 6.65
N VAL A 89 -16.60 18.70 6.59
CA VAL A 89 -16.43 17.53 7.45
C VAL A 89 -16.11 17.97 8.88
N CYS A 90 -16.91 17.49 9.84
CA CYS A 90 -16.83 17.86 11.25
C CYS A 90 -16.72 16.65 12.20
N GLY A 91 -16.41 15.47 11.68
CA GLY A 91 -16.22 14.27 12.48
C GLY A 91 -16.45 12.98 11.71
N ALA A 92 -16.58 11.89 12.45
CA ALA A 92 -16.92 10.59 11.90
C ALA A 92 -17.92 9.86 12.80
N LEU A 93 -18.75 9.03 12.18
CA LEU A 93 -19.48 7.98 12.86
C LEU A 93 -18.65 6.70 12.78
N ALA A 94 -18.50 6.02 13.91
CA ALA A 94 -17.75 4.78 14.00
C ALA A 94 -18.50 3.72 14.80
N LEU A 95 -18.15 2.46 14.57
CA LEU A 95 -18.68 1.31 15.29
C LEU A 95 -17.56 0.69 16.13
N ASP A 96 -17.71 0.68 17.46
CA ASP A 96 -16.91 -0.17 18.34
C ASP A 96 -17.36 -1.62 18.11
N GLN A 97 -16.51 -2.41 17.45
CA GLN A 97 -16.87 -3.77 17.05
C GLN A 97 -16.91 -4.74 18.24
N ARG A 98 -16.24 -4.40 19.35
CA ARG A 98 -16.21 -5.24 20.55
C ARG A 98 -17.46 -5.01 21.38
N LYS A 99 -17.78 -3.74 21.65
CA LYS A 99 -18.96 -3.35 22.43
C LYS A 99 -20.24 -3.39 21.62
N LYS A 100 -20.13 -3.39 20.29
CA LYS A 100 -21.26 -3.28 19.36
C LYS A 100 -22.02 -1.96 19.54
N GLU A 101 -21.27 -0.88 19.74
CA GLU A 101 -21.79 0.46 20.05
C GLU A 101 -21.39 1.47 18.98
N TRP A 102 -22.31 2.37 18.65
CA TRP A 102 -22.05 3.49 17.76
C TRP A 102 -21.37 4.63 18.53
N LEU A 103 -20.30 5.17 17.95
CA LEU A 103 -19.53 6.29 18.46
C LEU A 103 -19.64 7.47 17.49
N THR A 104 -20.10 8.61 17.99
CA THR A 104 -19.98 9.88 17.27
C THR A 104 -18.69 10.55 17.70
N LEU A 105 -17.78 10.77 16.74
CA LEU A 105 -16.45 11.34 16.97
C LEU A 105 -16.40 12.75 16.34
N PRO A 106 -16.79 13.81 17.08
CA PRO A 106 -16.66 15.18 16.58
C PRO A 106 -15.20 15.56 16.45
N ALA A 107 -14.85 16.24 15.35
CA ALA A 107 -13.48 16.71 15.11
C ALA A 107 -13.49 17.97 14.25
N ARG A 108 -12.58 18.90 14.54
CA ARG A 108 -12.39 20.09 13.71
C ARG A 108 -11.74 19.76 12.36
N ALA A 109 -10.90 18.73 12.32
CA ALA A 109 -10.23 18.22 11.14
C ALA A 109 -10.21 16.69 11.18
N VAL A 110 -10.42 16.04 10.04
CA VAL A 110 -10.36 14.57 9.89
C VAL A 110 -9.30 14.23 8.84
N ILE A 111 -8.41 13.29 9.15
CA ILE A 111 -7.40 12.77 8.22
C ILE A 111 -7.76 11.32 7.87
N LEU A 112 -7.90 11.02 6.58
CA LEU A 112 -7.98 9.65 6.08
C LEU A 112 -6.57 9.11 5.84
N ALA A 113 -6.24 8.00 6.51
CA ALA A 113 -4.98 7.27 6.37
C ALA A 113 -5.26 5.75 6.30
N CYS A 114 -6.27 5.37 5.51
CA CYS A 114 -6.91 4.06 5.57
C CYS A 114 -6.27 2.97 4.68
N GLY A 115 -5.17 3.29 3.99
CA GLY A 115 -4.59 2.43 2.96
C GLY A 115 -5.42 2.41 1.66
N GLY A 116 -4.99 1.57 0.70
CA GLY A 116 -5.63 1.44 -0.60
C GLY A 116 -6.88 0.53 -0.59
N PHE A 117 -7.32 0.18 -1.80
CA PHE A 117 -8.56 -0.58 -2.05
C PHE A 117 -8.35 -1.85 -2.86
N CYS A 118 -7.11 -2.31 -3.07
CA CYS A 118 -6.84 -3.55 -3.81
C CYS A 118 -7.36 -4.82 -3.11
N GLY A 119 -7.82 -4.76 -1.85
CA GLY A 119 -8.44 -5.89 -1.15
C GLY A 119 -9.85 -6.26 -1.67
N VAL A 120 -10.44 -5.44 -2.56
CA VAL A 120 -11.72 -5.75 -3.23
C VAL A 120 -11.59 -6.81 -4.32
N TYR A 121 -10.37 -7.04 -4.82
CA TYR A 121 -10.12 -8.03 -5.86
C TYR A 121 -10.17 -9.45 -5.28
N PRO A 122 -10.69 -10.45 -6.03
CA PRO A 122 -10.77 -11.84 -5.55
C PRO A 122 -9.42 -12.42 -5.13
N MET A 123 -8.37 -12.07 -5.87
CA MET A 123 -6.98 -12.32 -5.53
C MET A 123 -6.24 -11.00 -5.44
N SER A 124 -5.45 -10.83 -4.38
CA SER A 124 -4.74 -9.59 -4.09
C SER A 124 -3.59 -9.89 -3.15
N THR A 125 -2.53 -9.09 -3.22
CA THR A 125 -1.51 -9.13 -2.17
C THR A 125 -1.94 -8.39 -0.91
N ASN A 126 -3.04 -7.64 -0.98
CA ASN A 126 -3.57 -6.91 0.14
C ASN A 126 -4.49 -7.79 0.99
N LYS A 127 -4.53 -7.50 2.29
CA LYS A 127 -5.53 -8.09 3.17
C LYS A 127 -6.91 -7.59 2.77
N ARG A 128 -7.95 -8.40 2.99
CA ARG A 128 -9.35 -8.02 2.74
C ARG A 128 -9.81 -6.75 3.45
N GLY A 129 -9.12 -6.35 4.53
CA GLY A 129 -9.38 -5.10 5.24
C GLY A 129 -9.03 -3.84 4.42
N SER A 130 -8.16 -3.93 3.41
CA SER A 130 -7.85 -2.84 2.48
C SER A 130 -8.91 -2.75 1.38
N GLY A 131 -10.16 -2.56 1.79
CA GLY A 131 -11.35 -2.60 0.93
C GLY A 131 -11.79 -1.25 0.38
N GLY A 132 -11.07 -0.16 0.66
CA GLY A 132 -11.40 1.17 0.16
C GLY A 132 -12.42 1.96 0.97
N ASP A 133 -12.69 1.58 2.23
CA ASP A 133 -13.61 2.30 3.13
C ASP A 133 -13.34 3.81 3.18
N GLY A 134 -12.06 4.21 3.29
CA GLY A 134 -11.68 5.62 3.34
C GLY A 134 -12.00 6.37 2.05
N VAL A 135 -11.78 5.73 0.89
CA VAL A 135 -12.10 6.31 -0.43
C VAL A 135 -13.62 6.43 -0.59
N ALA A 136 -14.37 5.40 -0.18
CA ALA A 136 -15.83 5.42 -0.22
C ALA A 136 -16.40 6.54 0.66
N MET A 137 -15.96 6.65 1.92
CA MET A 137 -16.39 7.71 2.82
C MET A 137 -16.07 9.11 2.28
N ALA A 138 -14.91 9.29 1.64
CA ALA A 138 -14.55 10.56 1.02
C ALA A 138 -15.47 10.91 -0.16
N TYR A 139 -15.77 9.92 -1.01
CA TYR A 139 -16.68 10.08 -2.14
C TYR A 139 -18.09 10.46 -1.68
N GLU A 140 -18.61 9.81 -0.63
CA GLU A 140 -19.95 10.08 -0.07
C GLU A 140 -20.13 11.51 0.43
N VAL A 141 -19.06 12.17 0.90
CA VAL A 141 -19.10 13.59 1.31
C VAL A 141 -18.75 14.56 0.19
N GLY A 142 -18.63 14.07 -1.04
CA GLY A 142 -18.38 14.89 -2.24
C GLY A 142 -16.90 15.22 -2.48
N ALA A 143 -15.96 14.50 -1.86
CA ALA A 143 -14.54 14.66 -2.20
C ALA A 143 -14.27 14.13 -3.61
N LYS A 144 -13.47 14.86 -4.39
CA LYS A 144 -13.05 14.40 -5.71
C LYS A 144 -12.11 13.21 -5.58
N LEU A 145 -12.36 12.17 -6.36
CA LEU A 145 -11.44 11.08 -6.59
C LEU A 145 -10.65 11.33 -7.89
N CYS A 146 -9.51 10.66 -8.04
CA CYS A 146 -8.77 10.63 -9.29
C CYS A 146 -8.11 9.27 -9.49
N ASP A 147 -7.85 8.92 -10.76
CA ASP A 147 -7.00 7.81 -11.18
C ASP A 147 -7.45 6.42 -10.65
N MET A 148 -8.74 6.27 -10.33
CA MET A 148 -9.31 5.05 -9.70
C MET A 148 -9.13 3.80 -10.55
N GLU A 149 -9.03 3.95 -11.86
CA GLU A 149 -8.75 2.89 -12.84
C GLU A 149 -7.32 2.37 -12.78
N PHE A 150 -6.39 3.11 -12.17
CA PHE A 150 -4.98 2.75 -12.13
C PHE A 150 -4.66 1.91 -10.89
N ILE A 151 -4.50 0.61 -11.14
CA ILE A 151 -4.02 -0.38 -10.17
C ILE A 151 -2.66 -0.89 -10.61
N GLN A 152 -1.69 -0.84 -9.71
CA GLN A 152 -0.40 -1.48 -9.94
C GLN A 152 -0.50 -2.96 -9.54
N PHE A 153 -0.12 -3.83 -10.46
CA PHE A 153 -0.01 -5.27 -10.24
C PHE A 153 1.42 -5.62 -9.80
N GLU A 154 1.53 -6.38 -8.72
CA GLU A 154 2.78 -7.04 -8.35
C GLU A 154 2.95 -8.26 -9.25
N PRO A 155 4.00 -8.33 -10.10
CA PRO A 155 4.21 -9.44 -11.03
C PRO A 155 4.47 -10.78 -10.33
N SER A 156 4.87 -10.76 -9.06
CA SER A 156 5.39 -11.92 -8.34
C SER A 156 4.51 -12.38 -7.17
N GLY A 157 3.18 -12.29 -7.32
CA GLY A 157 2.21 -12.79 -6.34
C GLY A 157 2.08 -14.31 -6.40
N ALA A 158 2.27 -15.01 -5.28
CA ALA A 158 2.22 -16.48 -5.26
C ALA A 158 0.81 -17.00 -5.55
N VAL A 159 0.73 -17.99 -6.44
CA VAL A 159 -0.48 -18.78 -6.72
C VAL A 159 -0.35 -20.22 -6.21
N TRP A 160 0.88 -20.69 -6.01
CA TRP A 160 1.18 -21.96 -5.35
C TRP A 160 2.51 -21.84 -4.58
N PRO A 161 2.61 -22.39 -3.34
CA PRO A 161 1.65 -23.26 -2.64
C PRO A 161 0.43 -22.52 -2.08
N SER A 162 -0.70 -23.22 -1.91
CA SER A 162 -1.98 -22.62 -1.49
C SER A 162 -1.91 -21.79 -0.20
N SER A 163 -1.07 -22.17 0.76
CA SER A 163 -0.89 -21.46 2.04
C SER A 163 -0.18 -20.11 1.90
N LEU A 164 0.48 -19.86 0.77
CA LEU A 164 1.20 -18.63 0.48
C LEU A 164 0.52 -17.77 -0.59
N VAL A 165 -0.68 -18.15 -1.05
CA VAL A 165 -1.42 -17.40 -2.08
C VAL A 165 -1.59 -15.94 -1.66
N GLY A 166 -1.28 -15.02 -2.57
CA GLY A 166 -1.31 -13.57 -2.32
C GLY A 166 -0.06 -13.01 -1.64
N THR A 167 0.88 -13.84 -1.19
CA THR A 167 2.18 -13.33 -0.74
C THR A 167 3.09 -13.04 -1.93
N SER A 168 3.85 -11.94 -1.87
CA SER A 168 4.77 -11.57 -2.95
C SER A 168 6.18 -12.10 -2.70
N MET A 169 6.91 -12.32 -3.80
CA MET A 169 8.36 -12.41 -3.81
C MET A 169 8.98 -11.03 -4.07
N ILE A 170 10.26 -10.84 -3.72
CA ILE A 170 10.94 -9.59 -4.05
C ILE A 170 11.50 -9.66 -5.47
N THR A 171 11.09 -8.73 -6.33
CA THR A 171 11.52 -8.69 -7.73
C THR A 171 13.01 -8.31 -7.91
N THR A 172 13.70 -7.89 -6.85
CA THR A 172 15.16 -7.64 -6.92
C THR A 172 15.94 -8.91 -7.19
N LEU A 173 15.39 -10.09 -6.89
CA LEU A 173 16.00 -11.39 -7.18
C LEU A 173 16.27 -11.59 -8.69
N PHE A 174 15.58 -10.89 -9.59
CA PHE A 174 15.86 -10.93 -11.04
C PHE A 174 17.22 -10.33 -11.41
N PHE A 175 17.76 -9.42 -10.60
CA PHE A 175 19.13 -8.93 -10.74
C PHE A 175 20.17 -9.88 -10.15
N GLU A 176 19.73 -10.86 -9.35
CA GLU A 176 20.59 -11.78 -8.61
C GLU A 176 20.60 -13.19 -9.23
N GLY A 177 19.92 -13.40 -10.36
CA GLY A 177 19.91 -14.68 -11.09
C GLY A 177 18.58 -15.43 -11.10
N ALA A 178 17.52 -14.90 -10.48
CA ALA A 178 16.18 -15.46 -10.65
C ALA A 178 15.65 -15.20 -12.06
N VAL A 179 14.82 -16.11 -12.57
CA VAL A 179 14.22 -16.04 -13.91
C VAL A 179 12.76 -16.48 -13.91
N LEU A 180 12.01 -16.09 -14.93
CA LEU A 180 10.65 -16.56 -15.15
C LEU A 180 10.62 -17.65 -16.22
N ARG A 181 9.89 -18.74 -15.97
CA ARG A 181 9.70 -19.83 -16.93
C ARG A 181 8.22 -20.14 -17.10
N ASN A 182 7.82 -20.45 -18.33
CA ASN A 182 6.46 -20.93 -18.59
C ASN A 182 6.34 -22.44 -18.29
N ARG A 183 5.16 -23.04 -18.52
CA ARG A 183 4.92 -24.47 -18.29
C ARG A 183 5.84 -25.42 -19.07
N SER A 184 6.40 -24.98 -20.20
CA SER A 184 7.36 -25.77 -20.99
C SER A 184 8.81 -25.63 -20.50
N GLY A 185 9.05 -24.83 -19.45
CA GLY A 185 10.38 -24.54 -18.92
C GLY A 185 11.14 -23.44 -19.68
N GLU A 186 10.52 -22.85 -20.71
CA GLU A 186 11.10 -21.77 -21.50
C GLU A 186 11.21 -20.48 -20.68
N ARG A 187 12.38 -19.84 -20.72
CA ARG A 187 12.59 -18.49 -20.19
C ARG A 187 12.00 -17.44 -21.15
N PHE A 188 10.68 -17.36 -21.19
CA PHE A 188 9.90 -16.64 -22.19
C PHE A 188 10.16 -15.13 -22.23
N MET A 189 10.65 -14.52 -21.14
CA MET A 189 10.94 -13.08 -21.12
C MET A 189 12.05 -12.68 -22.10
N LEU A 190 12.95 -13.61 -22.46
CA LEU A 190 13.99 -13.37 -23.48
C LEU A 190 13.43 -13.17 -24.89
N ARG A 191 12.18 -13.58 -25.16
CA ARG A 191 11.51 -13.30 -26.44
C ARG A 191 11.30 -11.80 -26.69
N TYR A 192 11.33 -10.99 -25.64
CA TYR A 192 11.00 -9.57 -25.69
C TYR A 192 12.22 -8.63 -25.59
N GLY A 193 13.41 -9.17 -25.33
CA GLY A 193 14.65 -8.41 -25.26
C GLY A 193 15.71 -9.04 -24.36
N GLU A 194 16.95 -8.59 -24.50
CA GLU A 194 18.12 -9.11 -23.76
C GLU A 194 18.05 -8.82 -22.24
N ASP A 195 17.27 -7.81 -21.85
CA ASP A 195 17.03 -7.49 -20.44
C ASP A 195 16.24 -8.57 -19.69
N GLY A 196 15.46 -9.39 -20.40
CA GLY A 196 14.61 -10.42 -19.81
C GLY A 196 13.66 -9.87 -18.76
N GLU A 197 13.77 -10.34 -17.52
CA GLU A 197 12.94 -9.97 -16.38
C GLU A 197 13.27 -8.58 -15.79
N ARG A 198 14.39 -7.96 -16.20
CA ARG A 198 14.88 -6.67 -15.65
C ARG A 198 14.18 -5.45 -16.26
N VAL A 199 12.87 -5.54 -16.43
CA VAL A 199 12.00 -4.50 -17.02
C VAL A 199 11.07 -3.89 -15.95
N GLY A 200 10.30 -2.86 -16.31
CA GLY A 200 9.30 -2.26 -15.44
C GLY A 200 8.26 -3.28 -14.95
N LYS A 201 7.75 -3.11 -13.72
CA LYS A 201 6.76 -4.04 -13.12
C LYS A 201 5.50 -4.18 -13.97
N ASP A 202 5.05 -3.10 -14.59
CA ASP A 202 3.92 -3.06 -15.52
C ASP A 202 4.15 -3.91 -16.76
N VAL A 203 5.34 -3.81 -17.37
CA VAL A 203 5.72 -4.65 -18.51
C VAL A 203 5.80 -6.11 -18.09
N LEU A 204 6.45 -6.40 -16.96
CA LEU A 204 6.61 -7.76 -16.45
C LEU A 204 5.26 -8.41 -16.14
N ALA A 205 4.38 -7.71 -15.41
CA ALA A 205 3.04 -8.17 -15.09
C ALA A 205 2.22 -8.46 -16.35
N ARG A 206 2.26 -7.55 -17.33
CA ARG A 206 1.57 -7.75 -18.62
C ARG A 206 2.11 -8.98 -19.36
N ARG A 207 3.42 -9.15 -19.46
CA ARG A 207 4.02 -10.31 -20.17
C ARG A 207 3.66 -11.63 -19.51
N ILE A 208 3.65 -11.70 -18.18
CA ILE A 208 3.22 -12.90 -17.46
C ILE A 208 1.74 -13.20 -17.76
N ALA A 209 0.88 -12.19 -17.72
CA ALA A 209 -0.55 -12.37 -18.01
C ALA A 209 -0.79 -12.83 -19.46
N GLU A 210 -0.08 -12.26 -20.43
CA GLU A 210 -0.11 -12.68 -21.84
C GLU A 210 0.38 -14.13 -22.01
N GLU A 211 1.44 -14.53 -21.32
CA GLU A 211 1.97 -15.90 -21.33
C GLU A 211 0.93 -16.91 -20.82
N ILE A 212 0.29 -16.60 -19.69
CA ILE A 212 -0.76 -17.43 -19.10
C ILE A 212 -1.96 -17.53 -20.05
N ALA A 213 -2.40 -16.39 -20.61
CA ALA A 213 -3.53 -16.32 -21.53
C ALA A 213 -3.28 -17.08 -22.85
N ALA A 214 -2.02 -17.18 -23.28
CA ALA A 214 -1.61 -17.99 -24.44
C ALA A 214 -1.57 -19.50 -24.16
N GLY A 215 -2.04 -19.95 -22.98
CA GLY A 215 -2.07 -21.36 -22.59
C GLY A 215 -0.73 -21.91 -22.11
N GLN A 216 0.26 -21.03 -21.90
CA GLN A 216 1.59 -21.37 -21.40
C GLN A 216 1.72 -21.22 -19.87
N GLY A 217 0.60 -20.98 -19.17
CA GLY A 217 0.55 -20.96 -17.72
C GLY A 217 0.75 -22.35 -17.10
N THR A 218 1.27 -22.35 -15.87
CA THR A 218 1.42 -23.54 -15.03
C THR A 218 0.07 -24.09 -14.57
N GLU A 219 0.08 -25.27 -13.95
CA GLU A 219 -1.12 -25.95 -13.46
C GLU A 219 -2.01 -25.06 -12.57
N HIS A 220 -1.41 -24.24 -11.70
CA HIS A 220 -2.14 -23.37 -10.77
C HIS A 220 -2.43 -21.97 -11.33
N GLY A 221 -2.29 -21.77 -12.65
CA GLY A 221 -2.63 -20.52 -13.32
C GLY A 221 -1.58 -19.41 -13.16
N GLY A 222 -0.30 -19.78 -13.08
CA GLY A 222 0.83 -18.86 -12.97
C GLY A 222 1.93 -19.13 -14.00
N VAL A 223 3.13 -18.64 -13.68
CA VAL A 223 4.40 -19.01 -14.31
C VAL A 223 5.36 -19.44 -13.22
N TYR A 224 6.39 -20.21 -13.56
CA TYR A 224 7.44 -20.55 -12.62
C TYR A 224 8.36 -19.34 -12.37
N PHE A 225 8.54 -19.01 -11.10
CA PHE A 225 9.63 -18.16 -10.62
C PHE A 225 10.75 -19.06 -10.12
N ASP A 226 11.86 -19.07 -10.85
CA ASP A 226 13.00 -19.93 -10.61
C ASP A 226 14.12 -19.10 -9.98
N ALA A 227 14.31 -19.26 -8.66
CA ALA A 227 15.34 -18.59 -7.89
C ALA A 227 16.63 -19.41 -7.74
N THR A 228 16.69 -20.61 -8.34
CA THR A 228 17.82 -21.55 -8.15
C THR A 228 19.14 -20.93 -8.61
N GLY A 229 19.11 -20.10 -9.66
CA GLY A 229 20.26 -19.37 -10.19
C GLY A 229 20.86 -18.32 -9.24
N VAL A 230 20.16 -17.95 -8.16
CA VAL A 230 20.66 -17.02 -7.12
C VAL A 230 21.68 -17.71 -6.20
N GLY A 231 21.54 -19.03 -6.02
CA GLY A 231 22.39 -19.83 -5.15
C GLY A 231 21.95 -19.84 -3.68
N ALA A 232 22.08 -21.00 -3.03
CA ALA A 232 21.60 -21.26 -1.67
C ALA A 232 22.20 -20.33 -0.61
N GLU A 233 23.52 -20.10 -0.66
CA GLU A 233 24.21 -19.24 0.30
C GLU A 233 23.73 -17.79 0.24
N ARG A 234 23.54 -17.26 -0.98
CA ARG A 234 23.04 -15.91 -1.19
C ARG A 234 21.60 -15.75 -0.72
N LEU A 235 20.74 -16.72 -1.07
CA LEU A 235 19.35 -16.75 -0.62
C LEU A 235 19.25 -16.78 0.91
N LYS A 236 20.05 -17.61 1.59
CA LYS A 236 20.05 -17.70 3.05
C LYS A 236 20.56 -16.42 3.72
N ARG A 237 21.60 -15.79 3.18
CA ARG A 237 22.23 -14.61 3.78
C ARG A 237 21.39 -13.34 3.62
N ASP A 238 20.93 -13.06 2.40
CA ASP A 238 20.34 -11.76 2.05
C ASP A 238 18.81 -11.82 1.91
N TYR A 239 18.26 -13.03 1.73
CA TYR A 239 16.83 -13.28 1.49
C TYR A 239 16.22 -14.29 2.47
N ALA A 240 16.81 -14.40 3.68
CA ALA A 240 16.46 -15.37 4.72
C ALA A 240 14.95 -15.47 4.97
N MET A 241 14.26 -14.33 5.04
CA MET A 241 12.80 -14.28 5.23
C MET A 241 12.04 -15.10 4.18
N TYR A 242 12.45 -15.03 2.91
CA TYR A 242 11.80 -15.77 1.83
C TYR A 242 12.13 -17.26 1.94
N VAL A 243 13.40 -17.59 2.20
CA VAL A 243 13.84 -18.98 2.44
C VAL A 243 13.06 -19.62 3.59
N GLU A 244 12.94 -18.94 4.72
CA GLU A 244 12.18 -19.41 5.87
C GLU A 244 10.68 -19.56 5.56
N ARG A 245 10.09 -18.58 4.85
CA ARG A 245 8.67 -18.60 4.50
C ARG A 245 8.32 -19.82 3.66
N TYR A 246 9.11 -20.09 2.61
CA TYR A 246 8.88 -21.24 1.73
C TYR A 246 9.35 -22.56 2.37
N GLY A 247 10.41 -22.53 3.19
CA GLY A 247 10.87 -23.70 3.94
C GLY A 247 9.82 -24.23 4.93
N ARG A 248 9.04 -23.34 5.57
CA ARG A 248 7.92 -23.73 6.46
C ARG A 248 6.82 -24.54 5.75
N VAL A 249 6.76 -24.48 4.43
CA VAL A 249 5.80 -25.22 3.60
C VAL A 249 6.49 -26.29 2.75
N GLY A 250 7.73 -26.66 3.11
CA GLY A 250 8.48 -27.75 2.48
C GLY A 250 9.14 -27.40 1.15
N ILE A 251 9.23 -26.12 0.79
CA ILE A 251 9.83 -25.67 -0.47
C ILE A 251 11.22 -25.08 -0.23
N ASP A 252 12.22 -25.66 -0.91
CA ASP A 252 13.56 -25.12 -1.01
C ASP A 252 13.71 -24.27 -2.27
N LEU A 253 13.72 -22.94 -2.10
CA LEU A 253 13.89 -21.96 -3.18
C LEU A 253 15.21 -22.10 -3.96
N SER A 254 16.22 -22.75 -3.37
CA SER A 254 17.51 -22.97 -4.03
C SER A 254 17.53 -24.21 -4.92
N ALA A 255 16.52 -25.08 -4.80
CA ALA A 255 16.46 -26.36 -5.50
C ALA A 255 15.28 -26.46 -6.49
N GLN A 256 14.20 -25.72 -6.28
CA GLN A 256 13.00 -25.81 -7.13
C GLN A 256 12.30 -24.46 -7.33
N PRO A 257 11.61 -24.26 -8.47
CA PRO A 257 10.81 -23.08 -8.70
C PRO A 257 9.49 -23.09 -7.91
N ILE A 258 8.85 -21.93 -7.84
CA ILE A 258 7.51 -21.71 -7.29
C ILE A 258 6.60 -21.09 -8.35
N GLU A 259 5.29 -21.08 -8.15
CA GLU A 259 4.36 -20.51 -9.14
C GLU A 259 3.82 -19.16 -8.70
N LEU A 260 4.00 -18.16 -9.56
CA LEU A 260 3.57 -16.78 -9.34
C LEU A 260 2.70 -16.29 -10.50
N ALA A 261 1.83 -15.33 -10.22
CA ALA A 261 1.06 -14.59 -11.21
C ALA A 261 0.95 -13.09 -10.82
N PRO A 262 0.61 -12.20 -11.77
CA PRO A 262 0.35 -10.82 -11.46
C PRO A 262 -0.86 -10.67 -10.55
N MET A 263 -0.74 -9.90 -9.48
CA MET A 263 -1.83 -9.64 -8.54
C MET A 263 -1.98 -8.15 -8.22
N PRO A 264 -3.21 -7.64 -8.07
CA PRO A 264 -3.46 -6.30 -7.54
C PRO A 264 -2.68 -6.06 -6.24
N HIS A 265 -1.86 -5.00 -6.23
CA HIS A 265 -0.93 -4.74 -5.14
C HIS A 265 -1.03 -3.33 -4.59
N THR A 266 -1.23 -2.33 -5.44
CA THR A 266 -1.31 -0.93 -4.99
C THR A 266 -2.37 -0.17 -5.76
N SER A 267 -3.17 0.56 -5.00
CA SER A 267 -4.11 1.54 -5.55
C SER A 267 -3.34 2.83 -5.88
N LEU A 268 -3.30 3.21 -7.17
CA LEU A 268 -2.65 4.45 -7.59
C LEU A 268 -3.64 5.63 -7.64
N GLY A 269 -4.92 5.31 -7.81
CA GLY A 269 -6.03 6.22 -7.59
C GLY A 269 -6.47 6.30 -6.14
N GLY A 270 -7.30 7.30 -5.87
CA GLY A 270 -7.86 7.52 -4.54
C GLY A 270 -8.40 8.94 -4.38
N VAL A 271 -8.44 9.40 -3.13
CA VAL A 271 -8.89 10.76 -2.78
C VAL A 271 -7.90 11.78 -3.35
N ARG A 272 -8.40 12.74 -4.13
CA ARG A 272 -7.58 13.82 -4.66
C ARG A 272 -7.19 14.78 -3.55
N ILE A 273 -5.89 15.08 -3.46
CA ILE A 273 -5.32 16.01 -2.49
C ILE A 273 -4.48 17.10 -3.16
N ASP A 274 -4.25 18.21 -2.45
CA ASP A 274 -3.17 19.15 -2.75
C ASP A 274 -1.84 18.71 -2.09
N ALA A 275 -0.77 19.50 -2.32
CA ALA A 275 0.56 19.22 -1.78
C ALA A 275 0.65 19.28 -0.24
N ASP A 276 -0.37 19.79 0.45
CA ASP A 276 -0.45 19.83 1.91
C ASP A 276 -1.41 18.74 2.47
N GLY A 277 -1.92 17.85 1.62
CA GLY A 277 -2.81 16.76 2.00
C GLY A 277 -4.27 17.19 2.21
N ARG A 278 -4.66 18.38 1.75
CA ARG A 278 -6.07 18.84 1.80
C ARG A 278 -6.86 18.21 0.68
N THR A 279 -8.06 17.73 0.99
CA THR A 279 -9.01 17.28 -0.04
C THR A 279 -9.81 18.45 -0.60
N THR A 280 -10.71 18.18 -1.55
CA THR A 280 -11.65 19.19 -2.06
C THR A 280 -12.79 19.52 -1.10
N VAL A 281 -12.91 18.82 0.04
CA VAL A 281 -13.95 19.05 1.05
C VAL A 281 -13.31 19.69 2.28
N GLU A 282 -13.91 20.79 2.73
CA GLU A 282 -13.39 21.53 3.89
C GLU A 282 -13.39 20.64 5.14
N GLY A 283 -12.33 20.71 5.95
CA GLY A 283 -12.18 19.90 7.16
C GLY A 283 -11.72 18.46 6.93
N LEU A 284 -11.60 18.01 5.67
CA LEU A 284 -11.12 16.68 5.30
C LEU A 284 -9.73 16.73 4.66
N PHE A 285 -8.85 15.89 5.17
CA PHE A 285 -7.47 15.69 4.74
C PHE A 285 -7.25 14.21 4.45
N ALA A 286 -6.24 13.89 3.64
CA ALA A 286 -5.91 12.50 3.35
C ALA A 286 -4.40 12.33 3.09
N CYS A 287 -3.88 11.13 3.39
CA CYS A 287 -2.48 10.79 3.14
C CYS A 287 -2.26 9.28 2.99
N GLY A 288 -1.14 8.92 2.35
CA GLY A 288 -0.80 7.54 2.03
C GLY A 288 -1.68 6.97 0.90
N GLU A 289 -1.77 5.64 0.82
CA GLU A 289 -2.37 4.94 -0.33
C GLU A 289 -3.89 5.14 -0.49
N VAL A 290 -4.56 5.82 0.45
CA VAL A 290 -5.96 6.25 0.26
C VAL A 290 -6.07 7.40 -0.76
N THR A 291 -4.96 8.03 -1.11
CA THR A 291 -4.87 9.19 -2.01
C THR A 291 -4.49 8.80 -3.44
N GLY A 292 -4.91 9.61 -4.41
CA GLY A 292 -4.56 9.44 -5.83
C GLY A 292 -3.72 10.60 -6.39
N GLY A 293 -3.26 10.44 -7.64
CA GLY A 293 -2.61 11.51 -8.44
C GLY A 293 -1.09 11.63 -8.27
N LEU A 294 -0.51 11.13 -7.18
CA LEU A 294 0.94 11.18 -6.96
C LEU A 294 1.71 10.35 -8.01
N HIS A 295 1.25 9.14 -8.30
CA HIS A 295 2.00 8.18 -9.13
C HIS A 295 1.56 8.17 -10.59
N GLY A 296 0.41 8.78 -10.92
CA GLY A 296 -0.26 8.54 -12.20
C GLY A 296 -0.52 7.05 -12.41
N ALA A 297 -0.24 6.53 -13.61
CA ALA A 297 -0.53 5.13 -13.93
C ALA A 297 0.51 4.11 -13.47
N ASN A 298 1.65 4.52 -12.92
CA ASN A 298 2.67 3.56 -12.49
C ASN A 298 3.53 4.12 -11.35
N ARG A 299 3.54 3.45 -10.20
CA ARG A 299 4.38 3.81 -9.06
C ARG A 299 5.78 3.23 -9.18
N ILE A 300 6.80 4.06 -8.96
CA ILE A 300 8.18 3.56 -8.93
C ILE A 300 8.40 2.77 -7.62
N GLY A 301 9.07 1.63 -7.73
CA GLY A 301 9.43 0.81 -6.56
C GLY A 301 10.19 1.61 -5.49
N GLY A 302 9.92 1.31 -4.22
CA GLY A 302 10.54 1.98 -3.07
C GLY A 302 9.91 3.32 -2.66
N SER A 303 8.93 3.83 -3.40
CA SER A 303 8.26 5.10 -3.07
C SER A 303 7.14 4.97 -2.02
N ALA A 304 6.63 3.75 -1.74
CA ALA A 304 5.50 3.50 -0.83
C ALA A 304 5.72 3.96 0.61
N GLY A 305 6.90 3.67 1.17
CA GLY A 305 7.26 4.13 2.52
C GLY A 305 7.40 5.64 2.55
N LEU A 306 8.10 6.20 1.55
CA LEU A 306 8.36 7.63 1.46
C LEU A 306 7.06 8.46 1.36
N GLU A 307 6.12 8.06 0.50
CA GLU A 307 4.84 8.77 0.38
C GLU A 307 4.06 8.78 1.69
N THR A 308 4.09 7.66 2.43
CA THR A 308 3.37 7.52 3.70
C THR A 308 3.90 8.52 4.72
N PHE A 309 5.22 8.63 4.85
CA PHE A 309 5.83 9.57 5.79
C PHE A 309 5.69 11.03 5.35
N VAL A 310 5.97 11.34 4.07
CA VAL A 310 5.90 12.71 3.55
C VAL A 310 4.48 13.26 3.64
N PHE A 311 3.50 12.54 3.09
CA PHE A 311 2.13 13.02 3.10
C PHE A 311 1.45 12.87 4.45
N GLY A 312 1.84 11.89 5.28
CA GLY A 312 1.42 11.82 6.68
C GLY A 312 1.83 13.06 7.47
N ARG A 313 3.08 13.49 7.31
CA ARG A 313 3.63 14.71 7.92
C ARG A 313 2.94 15.98 7.40
N ARG A 314 2.77 16.10 6.08
CA ARG A 314 2.13 17.27 5.45
C ARG A 314 0.66 17.39 5.85
N ALA A 315 -0.12 16.32 5.69
CA ALA A 315 -1.52 16.29 6.09
C ALA A 315 -1.70 16.56 7.58
N GLY A 316 -0.86 15.96 8.44
CA GLY A 316 -0.89 16.20 9.89
C GLY A 316 -0.67 17.67 10.26
N ARG A 317 0.35 18.31 9.68
CA ARG A 317 0.63 19.74 9.91
C ARG A 317 -0.49 20.65 9.39
N SER A 318 -0.98 20.37 8.18
CA SER A 318 -2.05 21.14 7.55
C SER A 318 -3.35 21.03 8.35
N ALA A 319 -3.72 19.82 8.78
CA ALA A 319 -4.88 19.56 9.62
C ALA A 319 -4.76 20.23 11.00
N ALA A 320 -3.58 20.16 11.63
CA ALA A 320 -3.33 20.82 12.91
C ALA A 320 -3.43 22.35 12.80
N GLN A 321 -2.90 22.95 11.73
CA GLN A 321 -3.01 24.38 11.49
C GLN A 321 -4.47 24.80 11.24
N TYR A 322 -5.20 24.03 10.44
CA TYR A 322 -6.62 24.26 10.18
C TYR A 322 -7.45 24.18 11.49
N ALA A 323 -7.23 23.15 12.30
CA ALA A 323 -7.99 22.91 13.53
C ALA A 323 -7.85 24.01 14.59
N LYS A 324 -6.74 24.79 14.59
CA LYS A 324 -6.54 25.93 15.51
C LYS A 324 -7.56 27.04 15.29
N ASN A 325 -7.96 27.27 14.04
CA ASN A 325 -8.82 28.40 13.66
C ASN A 325 -10.24 27.95 13.31
N ALA A 326 -10.44 26.68 13.00
CA ALA A 326 -11.75 26.19 12.56
C ALA A 326 -12.72 26.11 13.76
N PRO A 327 -13.98 26.55 13.59
CA PRO A 327 -14.96 26.47 14.65
C PRO A 327 -15.25 25.01 15.01
N GLU A 328 -15.55 24.80 16.29
CA GLU A 328 -16.06 23.53 16.78
C GLU A 328 -17.53 23.40 16.39
N ILE A 329 -17.85 22.36 15.65
CA ILE A 329 -19.21 22.07 15.23
C ILE A 329 -19.60 20.79 15.94
N THR A 330 -20.69 20.82 16.70
CA THR A 330 -21.32 19.61 17.20
C THR A 330 -22.07 18.97 16.03
N PRO A 331 -21.63 17.80 15.52
CA PRO A 331 -22.37 17.10 14.49
C PRO A 331 -23.74 16.74 15.05
N LYS A 332 -24.79 16.74 14.20
CA LYS A 332 -26.06 16.14 14.62
C LYS A 332 -25.78 14.68 14.97
N THR A 333 -26.08 14.30 16.21
CA THR A 333 -25.95 12.92 16.65
C THR A 333 -26.94 12.07 15.87
N GLU A 334 -26.46 11.24 14.95
CA GLU A 334 -27.30 10.19 14.38
C GLU A 334 -27.45 9.10 15.44
N THR A 335 -28.61 9.02 16.10
CA THR A 335 -28.95 7.88 16.95
C THR A 335 -29.23 6.68 16.06
N ILE A 336 -28.19 5.94 15.70
CA ILE A 336 -28.37 4.69 14.95
C ILE A 336 -28.58 3.56 15.97
N ALA A 337 -29.74 2.93 15.95
CA ALA A 337 -29.94 1.70 16.72
C ALA A 337 -29.01 0.60 16.15
N TYR A 338 -28.26 -0.07 17.03
CA TYR A 338 -27.49 -1.24 16.63
C TYR A 338 -28.46 -2.40 16.30
N GLY A 339 -28.42 -2.89 15.06
CA GLY A 339 -29.22 -4.02 14.60
C GLY A 339 -28.84 -4.40 13.17
N GLU A 340 -28.75 -5.70 12.88
CA GLU A 340 -28.36 -6.22 11.57
C GLU A 340 -29.21 -5.64 10.43
N ALA A 341 -30.51 -5.37 10.67
CA ALA A 341 -31.42 -4.75 9.70
C ALA A 341 -31.07 -3.29 9.34
N SER A 342 -30.49 -2.52 10.27
CA SER A 342 -30.08 -1.12 10.06
C SER A 342 -28.79 -1.02 9.23
N ILE A 343 -27.86 -1.95 9.48
CA ILE A 343 -26.63 -2.08 8.69
C ILE A 343 -26.94 -2.66 7.31
N ALA A 344 -27.79 -3.69 7.23
CA ALA A 344 -28.20 -4.31 5.98
C ALA A 344 -28.98 -3.35 5.08
N SER A 345 -29.94 -2.58 5.62
CA SER A 345 -30.71 -1.62 4.82
C SER A 345 -29.84 -0.53 4.19
N LYS A 346 -28.82 -0.01 4.91
CA LYS A 346 -27.86 0.95 4.33
C LYS A 346 -26.89 0.30 3.32
N LEU A 347 -26.43 -0.93 3.58
CA LEU A 347 -25.61 -1.68 2.61
C LEU A 347 -26.39 -2.04 1.33
N THR A 348 -27.69 -2.30 1.44
CA THR A 348 -28.58 -2.53 0.29
C THR A 348 -28.81 -1.24 -0.50
N ALA A 349 -29.05 -0.11 0.19
CA ALA A 349 -29.19 1.19 -0.48
C ALA A 349 -27.92 1.59 -1.26
N LEU A 350 -26.73 1.24 -0.77
CA LEU A 350 -25.44 1.45 -1.46
C LEU A 350 -25.21 0.52 -2.67
N ARG A 351 -25.99 -0.56 -2.82
CA ARG A 351 -25.95 -1.46 -3.99
C ARG A 351 -26.94 -1.08 -5.08
N GLU A 352 -27.92 -0.24 -4.76
CA GLU A 352 -29.01 0.17 -5.65
C GLU A 352 -28.80 1.58 -6.25
N THR A 353 -27.70 2.26 -5.90
CA THR A 353 -27.22 3.54 -6.47
C THR A 353 -25.91 3.37 -7.21
#